data_AF-A0A9P7G4Y5-F1
#
_entry.id   AF-A0A9P7G4Y5-F1
#
_cell.length_a   1.000
_cell.length_b   1.000
_cell.length_c   1.000
_cell.angle_alpha   90.00
_cell.angle_beta   90.00
_cell.angle_gamma   90.00
#
_symmetry.space_group_name_H-M   'P 1'
#
loop_
_entity.id
_entity.type
_entity.pdbx_description
1 polymer ?
#
loop_
_entity_poly.entity_id
_entity_poly.type
_entity_poly.pdbx_seq_one_letter_code
_entity_poly.pdbx_strand_id
1 'polypeptide(L)'
;MRFPNLNNTNYAKWAICMEVVLVHRGLWSMVWVPVSRFELDGMEKAASMIAAEVEVLKKKQDVSKMDEARAELILHVDDGQLSHMHSCDLLKIWETLEHLHCAARFTASLAL
;
A
#
# COMPACT_ATOMS: atom_id res chain seq x y z
N MET A 1 17.31 2.74 -6.17
CA MET A 1 16.60 3.03 -7.44
C MET A 1 16.07 4.44 -7.34
N ARG A 2 16.30 5.33 -8.32
CA ARG A 2 15.78 6.70 -8.29
C ARG A 2 14.60 6.80 -9.26
N PHE A 3 13.45 7.21 -8.76
CA PHE A 3 12.24 7.41 -9.57
C PHE A 3 11.53 8.70 -9.10
N PRO A 4 10.66 9.30 -9.92
CA PRO A 4 9.94 10.51 -9.53
C PRO A 4 9.04 10.26 -8.33
N ASN A 5 8.96 11.24 -7.43
CA ASN A 5 8.00 11.25 -6.33
C ASN A 5 6.55 11.17 -6.85
N LEU A 6 5.64 10.69 -6.01
CA LEU A 6 4.22 10.58 -6.36
C LEU A 6 3.62 11.95 -6.64
N ASN A 7 2.96 12.06 -7.79
CA ASN A 7 2.14 13.19 -8.18
C ASN A 7 0.83 12.71 -8.82
N ASN A 8 -0.01 13.67 -9.22
CA ASN A 8 -1.35 13.43 -9.77
C ASN A 8 -1.41 12.52 -11.01
N THR A 9 -0.29 12.28 -11.69
CA THR A 9 -0.26 11.62 -13.00
C THR A 9 0.54 10.32 -13.05
N ASN A 10 1.37 10.02 -12.04
CA ASN A 10 2.36 8.95 -12.14
C ASN A 10 2.12 7.76 -11.21
N TYR A 11 0.96 7.69 -10.54
CA TYR A 11 0.67 6.67 -9.53
C TYR A 11 1.00 5.24 -9.96
N ALA A 12 0.56 4.81 -11.14
CA ALA A 12 0.78 3.42 -11.59
C ALA A 12 2.27 3.03 -11.65
N LYS A 13 3.13 3.93 -12.15
CA LYS A 13 4.57 3.70 -12.20
C LYS A 13 5.22 3.86 -10.82
N TRP A 14 4.77 4.86 -10.06
CA TRP A 14 5.23 5.12 -8.71
C TRP A 14 4.97 3.91 -7.79
N ALA A 15 3.76 3.35 -7.82
CA ALA A 15 3.35 2.22 -6.98
C ALA A 15 4.27 1.00 -7.17
N ILE A 16 4.57 0.63 -8.42
CA ILE A 16 5.49 -0.47 -8.73
C ILE A 16 6.90 -0.19 -8.21
N CYS A 17 7.41 1.04 -8.42
CA CYS A 17 8.77 1.38 -7.95
C CYS A 17 8.85 1.43 -6.42
N MET A 18 7.79 1.93 -5.78
CA MET A 18 7.72 2.06 -4.33
C MET A 18 7.58 0.69 -3.65
N GLU A 19 6.79 -0.22 -4.21
CA GLU A 19 6.74 -1.62 -3.78
C GLU A 19 8.14 -2.24 -3.81
N VAL A 20 8.88 -2.07 -4.91
CA VAL A 20 10.26 -2.56 -5.02
C VAL A 20 11.16 -1.98 -3.93
N VAL A 21 11.08 -0.67 -3.64
CA VAL A 21 11.83 -0.05 -2.55
C VAL A 21 11.50 -0.69 -1.19
N LEU A 22 10.22 -0.85 -0.88
CA LEU A 22 9.77 -1.43 0.38
C LEU A 22 10.16 -2.91 0.50
N VAL A 23 10.11 -3.68 -0.59
CA VAL A 23 10.56 -5.07 -0.61
C VAL A 23 12.06 -5.16 -0.36
N HIS A 24 12.87 -4.35 -1.05
CA HIS A 24 14.32 -4.32 -0.86
C HIS A 24 14.74 -3.92 0.56
N ARG A 25 13.91 -3.14 1.26
CA ARG A 25 14.14 -2.74 2.65
C ARG A 25 13.51 -3.70 3.68
N GLY A 26 12.78 -4.73 3.24
CA GLY A 26 12.09 -5.66 4.15
C GLY A 26 10.89 -5.03 4.87
N LEU A 27 10.30 -3.99 4.29
CA LEU A 27 9.20 -3.19 4.83
C LEU A 27 7.85 -3.51 4.19
N TRP A 28 7.83 -4.21 3.04
CA TRP A 28 6.60 -4.48 2.29
C TRP A 28 5.52 -5.21 3.11
N SER A 29 5.92 -6.12 4.00
CA SER A 29 4.99 -6.86 4.88
C SER A 29 4.23 -5.96 5.87
N MET A 30 4.65 -4.70 6.04
CA MET A 30 3.92 -3.71 6.84
C MET A 30 2.79 -3.06 6.05
N VAL A 31 2.90 -3.00 4.72
CA VAL A 31 1.88 -2.45 3.80
C VAL A 31 0.92 -3.54 3.35
N TRP A 32 1.46 -4.66 2.86
CA TRP A 32 0.70 -5.77 2.32
C TRP A 32 1.04 -7.06 3.05
N VAL A 33 0.03 -7.68 3.65
CA VAL A 33 0.16 -8.98 4.30
C VAL A 33 -0.31 -10.05 3.31
N PRO A 34 0.59 -10.88 2.76
CA PRO A 34 0.18 -11.95 1.86
C PRO A 34 -0.56 -13.03 2.66
N VAL A 35 -1.89 -13.07 2.52
CA VAL A 35 -2.73 -14.16 3.04
C VAL A 35 -3.20 -14.99 1.86
N SER A 36 -2.98 -16.31 1.94
CA SER A 36 -3.45 -17.22 0.90
C SER A 36 -4.97 -17.23 0.87
N ARG A 37 -5.54 -17.06 -0.32
CA ARG A 37 -6.97 -17.30 -0.56
C ARG A 37 -7.31 -18.79 -0.47
N PHE A 38 -6.34 -19.66 -0.64
CA PHE A 38 -6.55 -21.11 -0.67
C PHE A 38 -5.91 -21.81 0.53
N GLU A 39 -6.57 -22.85 1.00
CA GLU A 39 -6.02 -23.82 1.94
C GLU A 39 -4.99 -24.74 1.25
N LEU A 40 -4.27 -25.54 2.04
CA LEU A 40 -3.22 -26.44 1.53
C LEU A 40 -3.76 -27.54 0.60
N ASP A 41 -5.05 -27.86 0.72
CA ASP A 41 -5.75 -28.81 -0.14
C ASP A 41 -6.32 -28.17 -1.43
N GLY A 42 -6.14 -26.85 -1.60
CA GLY A 42 -6.63 -26.09 -2.74
C GLY A 42 -8.07 -25.56 -2.60
N MET A 43 -8.76 -25.80 -1.49
CA MET A 43 -10.06 -25.18 -1.20
C MET A 43 -9.93 -23.68 -0.97
N GLU A 44 -10.94 -22.92 -1.38
CA GLU A 44 -11.02 -21.51 -1.04
C GLU A 44 -11.28 -21.34 0.46
N LYS A 45 -10.45 -20.55 1.11
CA LYS A 45 -10.49 -20.29 2.53
C LYS A 45 -11.68 -19.39 2.85
N ALA A 46 -12.42 -19.73 3.91
CA ALA A 46 -13.53 -18.91 4.36
C ALA A 46 -13.07 -17.47 4.70
N ALA A 47 -13.87 -16.47 4.34
CA ALA A 47 -13.54 -15.05 4.58
C ALA A 47 -13.24 -14.76 6.06
N SER A 48 -13.92 -15.43 6.99
CA SER A 48 -13.66 -15.32 8.44
C SER A 48 -12.28 -15.83 8.85
N MET A 49 -11.78 -16.89 8.20
CA MET A 49 -10.46 -17.44 8.47
C MET A 49 -9.36 -16.56 7.86
N ILE A 50 -9.60 -15.99 6.68
CA ILE A 50 -8.71 -14.97 6.08
C ILE A 50 -8.61 -13.77 7.01
N ALA A 51 -9.75 -13.24 7.47
CA ALA A 51 -9.78 -12.10 8.40
C ALA A 51 -9.05 -12.39 9.72
N ALA A 52 -9.24 -13.58 10.30
CA ALA A 52 -8.55 -13.97 11.53
C ALA A 52 -7.02 -14.05 11.34
N GLU A 53 -6.55 -14.56 10.20
CA GLU A 53 -5.12 -14.61 9.87
C GLU A 53 -4.52 -13.22 9.65
N VAL A 54 -5.24 -12.35 8.93
CA VAL A 54 -4.86 -10.93 8.79
C VAL A 54 -4.71 -10.27 10.15
N GLU A 55 -5.66 -10.47 11.08
CA GLU A 55 -5.60 -9.91 12.43
C GLU A 55 -4.40 -10.41 13.24
N VAL A 56 -4.08 -11.72 13.15
CA VAL A 56 -2.89 -12.27 13.82
C VAL A 56 -1.60 -11.68 13.25
N LEU A 57 -1.54 -11.50 11.93
CA LEU A 57 -0.36 -10.94 11.27
C LEU A 57 -0.23 -9.43 11.50
N LYS A 58 -1.33 -8.69 11.53
CA LYS A 58 -1.37 -7.28 11.96
C LYS A 58 -0.82 -7.10 13.37
N LYS A 59 -1.16 -7.99 14.31
CA LYS A 59 -0.61 -7.96 15.68
C LYS A 59 0.89 -8.25 15.75
N LYS A 60 1.47 -8.89 14.72
CA LYS A 60 2.91 -9.15 14.62
C LYS A 60 3.67 -8.04 13.89
N GLN A 61 2.98 -7.00 13.40
CA GLN A 61 3.66 -5.87 12.79
C GLN A 61 4.50 -5.15 13.85
N ASP A 62 5.74 -4.91 13.48
CA ASP A 62 6.71 -4.21 14.32
C ASP A 62 6.47 -2.71 14.16
N VAL A 63 6.12 -2.04 15.25
CA VAL A 63 5.82 -0.60 15.26
C VAL A 63 6.98 0.23 14.69
N SER A 64 8.23 -0.16 14.98
CA SER A 64 9.41 0.52 14.43
C SER A 64 9.47 0.39 12.91
N LYS A 65 9.16 -0.80 12.38
CA LYS A 65 9.13 -1.03 10.92
C LYS A 65 7.94 -0.35 10.25
N MET A 66 6.83 -0.17 10.94
CA MET A 66 5.71 0.63 10.43
C MET A 66 6.11 2.10 10.29
N ASP A 67 6.78 2.66 11.28
CA ASP A 67 7.27 4.04 11.24
C ASP A 67 8.33 4.22 10.14
N GLU A 68 9.24 3.26 9.96
CA GLU A 68 10.22 3.25 8.86
C GLU A 68 9.53 3.19 7.49
N ALA A 69 8.57 2.29 7.31
CA ALA A 69 7.82 2.16 6.06
C ALA A 69 7.03 3.44 5.75
N ARG A 70 6.43 4.06 6.77
CA ARG A 70 5.74 5.34 6.65
C ARG A 70 6.71 6.46 6.25
N ALA A 71 7.87 6.52 6.89
CA ALA A 71 8.90 7.50 6.56
C ALA A 71 9.37 7.33 5.11
N GLU A 72 9.61 6.10 4.67
CA GLU A 72 10.02 5.82 3.28
C GLU A 72 8.94 6.25 2.29
N LEU A 73 7.65 6.01 2.58
CA LEU A 73 6.54 6.51 1.76
C LEU A 73 6.56 8.04 1.66
N ILE A 74 6.67 8.75 2.80
CA ILE A 74 6.70 10.21 2.85
C ILE A 74 7.85 10.79 2.03
N LEU A 75 9.02 10.15 2.05
CA LEU A 75 10.18 10.59 1.27
C LEU A 75 9.96 10.49 -0.25
N HIS A 76 9.00 9.69 -0.69
CA HIS A 76 8.73 9.42 -2.10
C HIS A 76 7.41 10.03 -2.60
N VAL A 77 6.82 10.99 -1.88
CA VAL A 77 5.63 11.72 -2.36
C VAL A 77 5.93 13.21 -2.51
N ASP A 78 5.24 13.89 -3.43
CA ASP A 78 5.31 15.35 -3.52
C ASP A 78 4.46 16.01 -2.43
N ASP A 79 4.73 17.30 -2.14
CA ASP A 79 4.05 18.08 -1.11
C ASP A 79 2.52 18.03 -1.21
N GLY A 80 1.99 18.01 -2.44
CA GLY A 80 0.55 17.93 -2.71
C GLY A 80 -0.11 16.62 -2.27
N GLN A 81 0.66 15.58 -1.99
CA GLN A 81 0.18 14.26 -1.54
C GLN A 81 0.39 14.04 -0.04
N LEU A 82 1.12 14.92 0.66
CA LEU A 82 1.44 14.75 2.09
C LEU A 82 0.20 14.70 2.98
N SER A 83 -0.88 15.38 2.60
CA SER A 83 -2.17 15.38 3.29
C SER A 83 -2.83 13.98 3.37
N HIS A 84 -2.34 13.02 2.58
CA HIS A 84 -2.83 11.63 2.56
C HIS A 84 -1.95 10.68 3.38
N MET A 85 -0.84 11.14 3.96
CA MET A 85 0.15 10.32 4.68
C MET A 85 -0.08 10.25 6.21
N HIS A 86 -1.26 10.63 6.71
CA HIS A 86 -1.51 10.77 8.16
C HIS A 86 -1.96 9.49 8.87
N SER A 87 -2.33 8.43 8.15
CA SER A 87 -2.77 7.19 8.81
C SER A 87 -1.60 6.42 9.43
N CYS A 88 -1.86 5.74 10.54
CA CYS A 88 -0.95 4.74 11.08
C CYS A 88 -1.09 3.39 10.35
N ASP A 89 -2.18 3.18 9.61
CA ASP A 89 -2.37 1.99 8.77
C ASP A 89 -1.82 2.27 7.37
N LEU A 90 -0.69 1.64 7.03
CA LEU A 90 0.00 1.84 5.76
C LEU A 90 -0.80 1.33 4.56
N LEU A 91 -1.61 0.27 4.75
CA LEU A 91 -2.51 -0.20 3.71
C LEU A 91 -3.54 0.87 3.40
N LYS A 92 -4.09 1.51 4.43
CA LYS A 92 -5.06 2.60 4.25
C LYS A 92 -4.45 3.81 3.53
N ILE A 93 -3.19 4.15 3.80
CA ILE A 93 -2.46 5.17 3.02
C ILE A 93 -2.39 4.74 1.54
N TRP A 94 -1.95 3.51 1.29
CA TRP A 94 -1.78 2.98 -0.06
C TRP A 94 -3.10 2.95 -0.86
N GLU A 95 -4.19 2.46 -0.24
CA GLU A 95 -5.54 2.44 -0.81
C GLU A 95 -6.08 3.85 -1.07
N THR A 96 -5.81 4.80 -0.16
CA THR A 96 -6.23 6.21 -0.34
C THR A 96 -5.56 6.80 -1.57
N LEU A 97 -4.24 6.59 -1.72
CA LEU A 97 -3.50 7.03 -2.90
C LEU A 97 -4.02 6.36 -4.17
N GLU A 98 -4.24 5.04 -4.14
CA GLU A 98 -4.81 4.32 -5.27
C GLU A 98 -6.16 4.91 -5.69
N HIS A 99 -7.05 5.11 -4.72
CA HIS A 99 -8.38 5.61 -4.97
C HIS A 99 -8.34 7.02 -5.57
N LEU A 100 -7.52 7.92 -5.04
CA LEU A 100 -7.40 9.30 -5.55
C LEU A 100 -6.93 9.33 -7.01
N HIS A 101 -5.92 8.52 -7.35
CA HIS A 101 -5.36 8.54 -8.70
C HIS A 101 -6.15 7.67 -9.70
N CYS A 102 -6.82 6.62 -9.25
CA CYS A 102 -7.77 5.87 -10.07
C CYS A 102 -9.04 6.68 -10.33
N ALA A 103 -9.61 7.34 -9.31
CA ALA A 103 -10.79 8.20 -9.46
C ALA A 103 -10.50 9.42 -10.36
N ALA A 104 -9.32 10.04 -10.25
CA ALA A 104 -8.88 11.11 -11.15
C ALA A 104 -8.80 10.64 -12.62
N ARG A 105 -8.39 9.40 -12.85
CA ARG A 105 -8.37 8.79 -14.20
C ARG A 105 -9.79 8.61 -14.75
N PHE A 106 -10.77 8.33 -13.89
CA PHE A 106 -12.19 8.23 -14.26
C PHE A 106 -12.85 9.59 -14.51
N THR A 107 -12.54 10.63 -13.72
CA THR A 107 -13.10 11.98 -13.94
C THR A 107 -12.55 12.61 -15.22
N ALA A 108 -11.26 12.41 -15.52
CA ALA A 108 -10.66 12.85 -16.78
C ALA A 108 -11.26 12.15 -18.01
N SER A 109 -11.70 10.89 -17.89
CA SER A 109 -12.34 10.15 -18.98
C SER A 109 -13.81 10.52 -19.26
N LEU A 110 -14.46 11.21 -18.32
CA LEU A 110 -15.86 11.68 -18.45
C LEU A 110 -15.96 13.18 -18.83
N ALA A 111 -14.83 13.87 -18.92
CA ALA A 111 -14.75 15.28 -19.31
C ALA A 111 -14.32 15.48 -20.78
N LEU A 112 -14.33 14.41 -21.59
CA LEU A 112 -14.08 14.39 -23.04
C LEU A 112 -15.34 13.93 -23.78
#